data_AF-A0A7J9DY48-F1
#
_entry.id   AF-A0A7J9DY48-F1
#
_cell.length_a   1.000
_cell.length_b   1.000
_cell.length_c   1.000
_cell.angle_alpha   90.00
_cell.angle_beta   90.00
_cell.angle_gamma   90.00
#
_symmetry.space_group_name_H-M   'P 1'
#
loop_
_entity.id
_entity.type
_entity.pdbx_description
1 polymer ?
#
loop_
_entity_poly.entity_id
_entity_poly.type
_entity_poly.pdbx_seq_one_letter_code
_entity_poly.pdbx_strand_id
1 'polypeptide(L)'
;MDLFSMVHLLLLSMGETDLHSVKSGPYNANCIRYSLVKLLGLSRYDDDVCVSRWQRSGKVLGGDHQYIDVVNYNNGNSERVIIDIDFRSHFKIARAVD
;
A
#
# COMPACT_ATOMS: atom_id res chain seq x y z
N MET A 1 1.29 15.75 -13.63
CA MET A 1 1.48 15.55 -12.18
C MET A 1 2.11 14.18 -12.00
N ASP A 2 3.17 14.06 -11.20
CA ASP A 2 3.81 12.77 -10.97
C ASP A 2 3.02 11.91 -9.97
N LEU A 3 3.31 10.61 -9.95
CA LEU A 3 2.60 9.64 -9.10
C LEU A 3 2.76 9.94 -7.61
N PHE A 4 3.93 10.42 -7.17
CA PHE A 4 4.16 10.71 -5.75
C PHE A 4 3.28 11.88 -5.28
N SER A 5 3.25 12.96 -6.05
CA SER A 5 2.35 14.10 -5.78
C SER A 5 0.87 13.68 -5.77
N MET A 6 0.49 12.76 -6.66
CA MET A 6 -0.88 12.22 -6.72
C MET A 6 -1.25 11.41 -5.48
N VAL A 7 -0.40 10.47 -5.10
CA VAL A 7 -0.61 9.66 -3.90
C VAL A 7 -0.71 10.55 -2.67
N HIS A 8 0.17 11.56 -2.55
CA HIS A 8 0.13 12.49 -1.44
C HIS A 8 -1.18 13.30 -1.38
N LEU A 9 -1.64 13.82 -2.53
CA LEU A 9 -2.89 14.56 -2.62
C LEU A 9 -4.11 13.68 -2.25
N LEU A 10 -4.16 12.45 -2.75
CA LEU A 10 -5.25 11.51 -2.48
C LEU A 10 -5.26 11.05 -1.02
N LEU A 11 -4.08 10.83 -0.42
CA LEU A 11 -3.97 10.52 1.01
C LEU A 11 -4.51 11.65 1.89
N LEU A 12 -4.28 12.90 1.51
CA LEU A 12 -4.77 14.07 2.25
C LEU A 12 -6.26 14.35 2.04
N SER A 13 -6.85 13.90 0.93
CA SER A 13 -8.26 14.14 0.62
C SER A 13 -9.22 13.11 1.22
N MET A 14 -8.72 11.93 1.61
CA MET A 14 -9.54 10.88 2.22
C MET A 14 -10.00 11.28 3.64
N GLY A 15 -11.31 11.35 3.86
CA GLY A 15 -11.93 11.52 5.17
C GLY A 15 -12.39 10.20 5.79
N GLU A 16 -12.83 10.22 7.06
CA GLU A 16 -13.37 9.03 7.75
C GLU A 16 -14.57 8.39 7.03
N THR A 17 -15.33 9.19 6.28
CA THR A 17 -16.52 8.73 5.54
C THR A 17 -16.19 7.97 4.25
N ASP A 18 -14.97 8.15 3.71
CA ASP A 18 -14.48 7.46 2.51
C ASP A 18 -13.90 6.07 2.83
N LEU A 19 -13.69 5.78 4.13
CA LEU A 19 -13.18 4.52 4.65
C LEU A 19 -14.35 3.56 4.91
N HIS A 20 -14.98 3.08 3.84
CA HIS A 20 -15.94 1.99 3.98
C HIS A 20 -15.23 0.73 4.49
N SER A 21 -15.85 0.05 5.46
CA SER A 21 -15.42 -1.30 5.87
C SER A 21 -15.55 -2.23 4.66
N VAL A 22 -14.44 -2.39 3.92
CA VAL A 22 -14.33 -3.46 2.96
C VAL A 22 -14.32 -4.74 3.79
N LYS A 23 -15.32 -5.61 3.60
CA LYS A 23 -15.25 -7.00 4.07
C LYS A 23 -14.08 -7.67 3.34
N SER A 24 -12.88 -7.46 3.84
CA SER A 24 -11.72 -8.23 3.44
C SER A 24 -11.80 -9.60 4.09
N GLY A 25 -11.18 -10.61 3.47
CA GLY A 25 -11.03 -11.93 4.06
C GLY A 25 -10.24 -11.90 5.38
N PRO A 26 -9.59 -13.00 5.81
CA PRO A 26 -8.94 -13.07 7.13
C PRO A 26 -7.80 -12.06 7.38
N TYR A 27 -7.43 -11.27 6.39
CA TYR A 27 -6.39 -10.26 6.46
C TYR A 27 -7.02 -8.87 6.51
N ASN A 28 -6.88 -8.21 7.66
CA ASN A 28 -7.27 -6.82 7.91
C ASN A 28 -6.57 -5.90 6.91
N ALA A 29 -7.19 -5.76 5.76
CA ALA A 29 -6.70 -4.91 4.71
C ALA A 29 -7.06 -3.48 5.13
N ASN A 30 -6.05 -2.64 5.41
CA ASN A 30 -6.27 -1.26 5.86
C ASN A 30 -7.16 -0.57 4.80
N CYS A 31 -8.35 -0.12 5.19
CA CYS A 31 -9.34 0.51 4.31
C CYS A 31 -8.73 1.65 3.47
N ILE A 32 -7.70 2.32 4.01
CA ILE A 32 -6.94 3.36 3.33
C ILE A 32 -6.29 2.85 2.03
N ARG A 33 -5.73 1.63 2.01
CA ARG A 33 -5.10 1.08 0.79
C ARG A 33 -6.12 0.87 -0.33
N TYR A 34 -7.30 0.35 0.00
CA TYR A 34 -8.36 0.11 -0.99
C TYR A 34 -8.98 1.41 -1.48
N SER A 35 -9.19 2.37 -0.58
CA SER A 35 -9.65 3.70 -0.97
C SER A 35 -8.63 4.39 -1.89
N LEU A 36 -7.33 4.27 -1.58
CA LEU A 36 -6.28 4.81 -2.44
C LEU A 36 -6.25 4.13 -3.82
N VAL A 37 -6.32 2.79 -3.89
CA VAL A 37 -6.39 2.04 -5.16
C VAL A 37 -7.60 2.46 -5.98
N LYS A 38 -8.77 2.59 -5.36
CA LYS A 38 -9.98 3.06 -6.04
C LYS A 38 -9.79 4.46 -6.64
N LEU A 39 -9.15 5.38 -5.91
CA LEU A 39 -8.93 6.76 -6.38
C LEU A 39 -7.85 6.85 -7.48
N LEU A 40 -6.80 6.03 -7.38
CA LEU A 40 -5.77 5.89 -8.42
C LEU A 40 -6.35 5.31 -9.70
N GLY A 41 -7.17 4.26 -9.61
CA GLY A 41 -7.89 3.69 -10.76
C GLY A 41 -8.85 4.69 -11.42
N LEU A 42 -9.56 5.52 -10.64
CA LEU A 42 -10.37 6.63 -11.18
C LEU A 42 -9.51 7.68 -11.92
N SER A 43 -8.24 7.77 -11.55
CA SER A 43 -7.24 8.63 -12.17
C SER A 43 -6.46 7.94 -13.31
N ARG A 44 -6.91 6.75 -13.72
CA ARG A 44 -6.37 5.93 -14.81
C ARG A 44 -4.96 5.39 -14.58
N TYR A 45 -4.58 5.18 -13.32
CA TYR A 45 -3.43 4.36 -13.00
C TYR A 45 -3.79 2.87 -13.12
N ASP A 46 -2.79 2.06 -13.45
CA ASP A 46 -2.87 0.59 -13.39
C ASP A 46 -2.30 0.18 -12.03
N ASP A 47 -3.19 -0.20 -11.11
CA ASP A 47 -2.85 -0.45 -9.72
C ASP A 47 -3.73 -1.50 -9.05
N ASP A 48 -3.17 -2.20 -8.05
CA ASP A 48 -3.91 -3.17 -7.24
C ASP A 48 -3.28 -3.36 -5.84
N VAL A 49 -4.09 -3.83 -4.88
CA VAL A 49 -3.60 -4.27 -3.57
C VAL A 49 -2.98 -5.65 -3.68
N CYS A 50 -1.68 -5.74 -3.44
CA CYS A 50 -0.90 -6.96 -3.51
C CYS A 50 -0.54 -7.49 -2.11
N VAL A 51 -0.35 -8.81 -2.00
CA VAL A 51 0.14 -9.47 -0.78
C VAL A 51 1.35 -10.32 -1.08
N SER A 52 2.49 -9.98 -0.47
CA SER A 52 3.68 -10.83 -0.47
C SER A 52 3.63 -11.77 0.72
N ARG A 53 3.87 -13.07 0.49
CA ARG A 53 3.94 -14.12 1.51
C ARG A 53 5.29 -14.81 1.44
N TRP A 54 5.97 -14.97 2.58
CA TRP A 54 7.23 -15.68 2.65
C TRP A 54 7.26 -16.71 3.77
N GLN A 55 7.88 -17.84 3.49
CA GLN A 55 8.11 -18.89 4.48
C GLN A 55 9.23 -18.49 5.44
N ARG A 56 9.25 -19.11 6.61
CA ARG A 56 10.37 -18.98 7.55
C ARG A 56 11.66 -19.44 6.87
N SER A 57 12.71 -18.63 6.96
CA SER A 57 14.03 -18.99 6.47
C SER A 57 15.11 -18.60 7.49
N GLY A 58 15.74 -19.62 8.10
CA GLY A 58 16.73 -19.43 9.16
C GLY A 58 16.19 -18.60 10.34
N LYS A 59 16.77 -17.41 10.53
CA LYS A 59 16.37 -16.44 11.57
C LYS A 59 15.22 -15.53 11.16
N VAL A 60 14.85 -15.49 9.87
CA VAL A 60 13.75 -14.68 9.36
C VAL A 60 12.45 -15.43 9.61
N LEU A 61 11.55 -14.82 10.38
CA LEU A 61 10.19 -15.35 10.61
C LEU A 61 9.40 -15.31 9.30
N GLY A 62 8.56 -16.33 9.09
CA GLY A 62 7.58 -16.28 8.01
C GLY A 62 6.55 -15.19 8.28
N GLY A 63 5.98 -14.63 7.21
CA GLY A 63 5.05 -13.52 7.33
C GLY A 63 4.37 -13.18 6.01
N ASP A 64 3.50 -12.20 6.09
CA ASP A 64 2.87 -11.56 4.97
C ASP A 64 2.98 -10.03 5.07
N HIS A 65 2.84 -9.38 3.92
CA HIS A 65 2.86 -7.93 3.85
C HIS A 65 1.99 -7.46 2.68
N GLN A 66 1.10 -6.50 2.98
CA GLN A 66 0.24 -5.87 1.99
C GLN A 66 0.78 -4.53 1.54
N TYR A 67 0.76 -4.30 0.24
CA TYR A 67 1.22 -3.07 -0.40
C TYR A 67 0.36 -2.78 -1.63
N ILE A 68 0.50 -1.60 -2.21
CA ILE A 68 -0.11 -1.26 -3.50
C ILE A 68 0.98 -1.37 -4.56
N ASP A 69 0.68 -2.11 -5.62
CA ASP A 69 1.53 -2.20 -6.80
C ASP A 69 0.96 -1.29 -7.89
N VAL A 70 1.81 -0.45 -8.51
CA VAL A 70 1.39 0.50 -9.56
C VAL A 70 2.32 0.39 -10.75
N VAL A 71 1.76 0.32 -11.96
CA VAL A 71 2.51 0.50 -13.21
C VAL A 71 2.41 1.95 -13.66
N ASN A 72 3.49 2.70 -13.50
CA ASN A 72 3.59 4.10 -13.88
C ASN A 72 4.13 4.23 -15.30
N TYR A 73 3.28 4.68 -16.22
CA TYR A 73 3.65 4.91 -17.62
C TYR A 73 4.12 6.36 -17.81
N ASN A 74 5.37 6.55 -18.21
CA ASN A 74 5.95 7.87 -18.48
C ASN A 74 6.71 7.86 -19.82
N ASN A 75 6.28 8.70 -20.76
CA ASN A 75 6.97 8.99 -22.03
C ASN A 75 7.51 7.76 -22.78
N GLY A 76 6.73 6.67 -22.84
CA GLY A 76 7.08 5.44 -23.56
C GLY A 76 7.79 4.37 -22.74
N ASN A 77 8.12 4.66 -21.46
CA ASN A 77 8.64 3.68 -20.51
C ASN A 77 7.59 3.39 -19.42
N SER A 78 7.64 2.17 -18.88
CA SER A 78 6.85 1.78 -17.71
C SER A 78 7.79 1.52 -16.53
N GLU A 79 7.50 2.13 -15.39
CA GLU A 79 8.15 1.85 -14.12
C GLU A 79 7.15 1.17 -13.18
N ARG A 80 7.58 0.13 -12.46
CA ARG A 80 6.76 -0.51 -11.43
C ARG A 80 7.10 0.07 -10.07
N VAL A 81 6.11 0.64 -9.40
CA VAL A 81 6.27 1.32 -8.10
C VAL A 81 5.48 0.56 -7.04
N ILE A 82 6.14 0.24 -5.94
CA ILE A 82 5.50 -0.31 -4.74
C ILE A 82 5.23 0.83 -3.77
N ILE A 83 3.97 0.99 -3.35
CA ILE A 83 3.56 1.99 -2.38
C ILE A 83 3.20 1.26 -1.07
N ASP A 84 3.96 1.56 -0.01
CA ASP A 84 3.61 1.20 1.36
C ASP A 84 3.39 2.45 2.20
N ILE A 85 2.12 2.74 2.48
CA ILE A 85 1.68 3.93 3.21
C ILE A 85 1.96 3.85 4.72
N ASP A 86 2.19 2.65 5.26
CA ASP A 86 2.35 2.42 6.70
C ASP A 86 3.76 1.91 7.07
N PHE A 87 4.71 1.92 6.13
CA PHE A 87 6.04 1.28 6.29
C PHE A 87 6.73 1.66 7.61
N ARG A 88 6.75 2.95 7.95
CA ARG A 88 7.40 3.48 9.16
C ARG A 88 6.79 2.94 10.46
N SER A 89 5.49 2.66 10.47
CA SER A 89 4.79 2.18 11.66
C SER A 89 5.25 0.78 12.09
N HIS A 90 5.66 -0.06 11.13
CA HIS A 90 6.12 -1.43 11.37
C HIS A 90 7.45 -1.51 12.16
N PHE A 91 8.23 -0.42 12.19
CA PHE A 91 9.54 -0.38 12.85
C PHE A 91 9.55 0.37 14.19
N LYS A 92 8.40 0.89 14.65
CA LYS A 92 8.30 1.64 15.92
C LYS A 92 8.47 0.80 17.20
N ILE A 93 8.65 -0.53 17.09
CA ILE A 93 8.71 -1.47 18.24
C ILE A 93 10.03 -2.26 18.28
N ALA A 94 11.17 -1.63 17.95
CA ALA A 94 12.48 -2.20 18.26
C ALA A 94 13.22 -1.31 19.27
N ARG A 95 12.60 -1.05 20.43
CA ARG A 95 13.36 -0.59 21.60
C ARG A 95 14.11 -1.80 22.13
N ALA A 96 15.42 -1.66 22.33
CA ALA A 96 16.21 -2.67 23.00
C ALA A 96 15.55 -3.01 24.34
N VAL A 97 15.38 -4.30 24.60
CA VAL A 97 15.17 -4.78 25.97
C VAL A 97 16.58 -4.94 26.51
N ASP A 98 16.93 -4.15 27.51
CA ASP A 98 18.18 -4.30 28.27
C ASP A 98 18.29 -5.72 28.86
#